data_AF-A0A357T3W4-F1
#
_entry.id   AF-A0A357T3W4-F1
#
_cell.length_a   1.000
_cell.length_b   1.000
_cell.length_c   1.000
_cell.angle_alpha   90.00
_cell.angle_beta   90.00
_cell.angle_gamma   90.00
#
_symmetry.space_group_name_H-M   'P 1'
#
loop_
_entity.id
_entity.type
_entity.pdbx_description
1 polymer ?
#
loop_
_entity_poly.entity_id
_entity_poly.type
_entity_poly.pdbx_seq_one_letter_code
_entity_poly.pdbx_strand_id
1 'polypeptide(L)'
;VFEFAQAGWLVDLTNEPVLSKVIEGAKTSVTYKGRAYALPMDLAGIGIIYNKDLFKKYNLKPPTTFTELQNVCAVLKKNKVTPFAGLFKVNWSLGHFISMVHSTLAGPKVMPWLEAMNAGKGSFADPINSKELFKIIDFYKANVSANAAEMDWDE
;
A
#
# COMPACT_ATOMS: atom_id res chain seq x y z
N VAL A 1 5.09 6.01 16.44
CA VAL A 1 4.96 7.25 17.23
C VAL A 1 3.99 7.09 18.39
N PHE A 2 2.72 6.73 18.14
CA PHE A 2 1.66 6.73 19.16
C PHE A 2 1.96 5.91 20.43
N GLU A 3 2.40 4.66 20.30
CA GLU A 3 2.69 3.79 21.46
C GLU A 3 3.86 4.34 22.30
N PHE A 4 4.92 4.81 21.66
CA PHE A 4 6.08 5.42 22.33
C PHE A 4 5.75 6.76 22.99
N ALA A 5 4.89 7.58 22.35
CA ALA A 5 4.37 8.81 22.95
C ALA A 5 3.48 8.50 24.16
N GLN A 6 2.62 7.49 24.08
CA GLN A 6 1.80 7.01 25.19
C GLN A 6 2.64 6.50 26.36
N ALA A 7 3.75 5.82 26.09
CA ALA A 7 4.69 5.34 27.10
C ALA A 7 5.55 6.46 27.71
N GLY A 8 5.50 7.68 27.17
CA GLY A 8 6.29 8.82 27.63
C GLY A 8 7.76 8.76 27.22
N TRP A 9 8.11 8.00 26.18
CA TRP A 9 9.49 7.83 25.71
C TRP A 9 9.92 8.87 24.68
N LEU A 10 9.01 9.70 24.20
CA LEU A 10 9.27 10.71 23.18
C LEU A 10 9.19 12.12 23.75
N VAL A 11 10.07 13.00 23.27
CA VAL A 11 10.05 14.43 23.58
C VAL A 11 8.89 15.12 22.84
N ASP A 12 8.23 16.05 23.53
CA ASP A 12 7.22 16.91 22.92
C ASP A 12 7.91 17.99 22.06
N LEU A 13 7.66 17.94 20.75
CA LEU A 13 8.22 18.87 19.77
C LEU A 13 7.21 19.94 19.33
N THR A 14 6.02 20.01 19.96
CA THR A 14 4.88 20.84 19.47
C THR A 14 5.25 22.31 19.26
N ASN A 15 6.14 22.84 20.11
CA ASN A 15 6.56 24.25 20.06
C ASN A 15 7.83 24.47 19.22
N GLU A 16 8.37 23.45 18.58
CA GLU A 16 9.56 23.58 17.73
C GLU A 16 9.22 24.37 16.46
N PRO A 17 9.97 25.44 16.12
CA PRO A 17 9.66 26.30 14.98
C PRO A 17 9.56 25.56 13.65
N VAL A 18 10.29 24.45 13.50
CA VAL A 18 10.29 23.63 12.29
C VAL A 18 8.92 23.01 11.99
N LEU A 19 8.07 22.75 13.00
CA LEU A 19 6.74 22.18 12.78
C LEU A 19 5.80 23.12 12.04
N SER A 20 6.04 24.43 12.06
CA SER A 20 5.29 25.40 11.24
C SER A 20 5.49 25.18 9.73
N LYS A 21 6.58 24.50 9.33
CA LYS A 21 6.94 24.22 7.93
C LYS A 21 6.41 22.87 7.43
N VAL A 22 5.91 22.03 8.33
CA VAL A 22 5.36 20.72 7.99
C VAL A 22 3.96 20.90 7.40
N ILE A 23 3.67 20.21 6.30
CA ILE A 23 2.32 20.23 5.72
C ILE A 23 1.30 19.59 6.67
N GLU A 24 0.10 20.15 6.77
CA GLU A 24 -0.91 19.74 7.75
C GLU A 24 -1.23 18.23 7.70
N GLY A 25 -1.35 17.67 6.50
CA GLY A 25 -1.62 16.24 6.32
C GLY A 25 -0.58 15.33 6.98
N ALA A 26 0.70 15.74 6.97
CA ALA A 26 1.80 14.97 7.56
C ALA A 26 1.88 15.10 9.09
N LYS A 27 1.30 16.14 9.69
CA LYS A 27 1.29 16.31 11.15
C LYS A 27 0.44 15.25 11.86
N THR A 28 -0.60 14.76 11.20
CA THR A 28 -1.52 13.77 11.77
C THR A 28 -0.83 12.48 12.19
N SER A 29 0.18 12.01 11.45
CA SER A 29 0.90 10.76 11.74
C SER A 29 1.87 10.85 12.92
N VAL A 30 2.20 12.08 13.34
CA VAL A 30 3.15 12.34 14.43
C VAL A 30 2.51 12.99 15.67
N THR A 31 1.20 13.25 15.63
CA THR A 31 0.46 13.94 16.68
C THR A 31 -0.31 12.97 17.56
N TYR A 32 0.04 12.90 18.85
CA TYR A 32 -0.69 12.11 19.84
C TYR A 32 -1.27 13.03 20.92
N LYS A 33 -2.59 12.94 21.17
CA LYS A 33 -3.33 13.80 22.13
C LYS A 33 -3.02 15.30 21.97
N GLY A 34 -2.96 15.77 20.74
CA GLY A 34 -2.74 17.18 20.40
C GLY A 34 -1.28 17.66 20.49
N ARG A 35 -0.32 16.75 20.75
CA ARG A 35 1.11 17.08 20.80
C ARG A 35 1.88 16.32 19.73
N ALA A 36 2.81 16.99 19.07
CA ALA A 36 3.67 16.40 18.04
C ALA A 36 4.93 15.79 18.68
N TYR A 37 5.24 14.54 18.36
CA TYR A 37 6.35 13.79 18.97
C TYR A 37 7.43 13.34 17.96
N ALA A 38 7.32 13.77 16.71
CA ALA A 38 8.31 13.52 15.68
C ALA A 38 8.25 14.62 14.62
N LEU A 39 9.35 14.80 13.88
CA LEU A 39 9.42 15.64 12.68
C LEU A 39 9.20 14.77 11.44
N PRO A 40 8.09 14.92 10.70
CA PRO A 40 7.91 14.22 9.43
C PRO A 40 8.92 14.75 8.41
N MET A 41 9.65 13.84 7.77
CA MET A 41 10.68 14.17 6.79
C MET A 41 10.31 13.77 5.36
N ASP A 42 9.55 12.69 5.20
CA ASP A 42 9.14 12.13 3.92
C ASP A 42 7.67 11.64 3.94
N LEU A 43 7.12 11.48 2.74
CA LEU A 43 5.81 10.89 2.50
C LEU A 43 5.98 9.85 1.38
N ALA A 44 5.64 8.60 1.70
CA ALA A 44 5.68 7.51 0.73
C ALA A 44 4.28 7.24 0.19
N GLY A 45 4.16 7.17 -1.14
CA GLY A 45 2.98 6.68 -1.83
C GLY A 45 3.19 5.23 -2.28
N ILE A 46 2.19 4.37 -2.07
CA ILE A 46 2.20 2.99 -2.56
C ILE A 46 1.23 2.89 -3.73
N GLY A 47 1.66 2.28 -4.82
CA GLY A 47 0.82 2.07 -5.99
C GLY A 47 1.50 1.20 -7.05
N ILE A 48 0.79 0.98 -8.15
CA ILE A 48 1.31 0.25 -9.30
C ILE A 48 2.02 1.24 -10.23
N ILE A 49 3.31 1.00 -10.47
CA ILE A 49 4.10 1.69 -11.49
C ILE A 49 4.17 0.85 -12.76
N TYR A 50 4.35 1.50 -13.91
CA TYR A 50 4.38 0.80 -15.21
C TYR A 50 5.44 1.38 -16.15
N ASN A 51 5.93 0.54 -17.05
CA ASN A 51 6.87 0.93 -18.08
C ASN A 51 6.13 1.60 -19.26
N LYS A 52 6.32 2.91 -19.43
CA LYS A 52 5.65 3.71 -20.47
C LYS A 52 6.03 3.29 -21.89
N ASP A 53 7.25 2.83 -22.12
CA ASP A 53 7.71 2.40 -23.44
C ASP A 53 7.05 1.09 -23.85
N LEU A 54 6.91 0.15 -22.92
CA LEU A 54 6.15 -1.09 -23.16
C LEU A 54 4.67 -0.79 -23.42
N PHE A 55 4.06 0.14 -22.67
CA PHE A 55 2.67 0.54 -22.91
C PHE A 55 2.50 1.18 -24.28
N LYS A 56 3.41 2.08 -24.69
CA LYS A 56 3.41 2.68 -26.03
C LYS A 56 3.61 1.62 -27.12
N LYS A 57 4.57 0.72 -26.95
CA LYS A 57 4.91 -0.35 -27.91
C LYS A 57 3.72 -1.27 -28.19
N TYR A 58 2.93 -1.58 -27.17
CA TYR A 58 1.78 -2.48 -27.29
C TYR A 58 0.43 -1.76 -27.34
N ASN A 59 0.43 -0.43 -27.52
CA ASN A 59 -0.77 0.40 -27.57
C ASN A 59 -1.72 0.21 -26.37
N LEU A 60 -1.15 0.12 -25.18
CA LEU A 60 -1.85 -0.04 -23.91
C LEU A 60 -2.09 1.32 -23.24
N LYS A 61 -3.17 1.42 -22.49
CA LYS A 61 -3.47 2.55 -21.60
C LYS A 61 -3.34 2.11 -20.15
N PRO A 62 -2.96 3.02 -19.23
CA PRO A 62 -3.02 2.75 -17.79
C PRO A 62 -4.43 2.27 -17.41
N PRO A 63 -4.57 1.09 -16.79
CA PRO A 63 -5.88 0.55 -16.46
C PRO A 63 -6.47 1.30 -15.26
N THR A 64 -7.76 1.55 -15.31
CA THR A 64 -8.58 2.16 -14.26
C THR A 64 -9.52 1.17 -13.59
N THR A 65 -9.71 0.00 -14.19
CA THR A 65 -10.51 -1.09 -13.66
C THR A 65 -9.72 -2.39 -13.59
N PHE A 66 -10.18 -3.33 -12.77
CA PHE A 66 -9.55 -4.65 -12.68
C PHE A 66 -9.61 -5.41 -14.01
N THR A 67 -10.73 -5.31 -14.75
CA THR A 67 -10.87 -5.92 -16.09
C THR A 67 -9.85 -5.34 -17.08
N GLU A 68 -9.63 -4.03 -17.07
CA GLU A 68 -8.60 -3.40 -17.89
C GLU A 68 -7.19 -3.88 -17.50
N LEU A 69 -6.91 -4.04 -16.20
CA LEU A 69 -5.65 -4.57 -15.71
C LEU A 69 -5.42 -6.03 -16.17
N GLN A 70 -6.46 -6.85 -16.14
CA GLN A 70 -6.42 -8.22 -16.68
C GLN A 70 -6.08 -8.23 -18.17
N ASN A 71 -6.67 -7.33 -18.95
CA ASN A 71 -6.39 -7.17 -20.38
C ASN A 71 -4.95 -6.73 -20.64
N VAL A 72 -4.43 -5.76 -19.87
CA VAL A 72 -3.02 -5.35 -19.93
C VAL A 72 -2.10 -6.55 -19.69
N CYS A 73 -2.35 -7.33 -18.63
CA CYS A 73 -1.54 -8.50 -18.32
C CYS A 73 -1.62 -9.59 -19.41
N ALA A 74 -2.78 -9.78 -20.02
CA ALA A 74 -2.95 -10.71 -21.14
C ALA A 74 -2.13 -10.29 -22.37
N VAL A 75 -2.13 -9.00 -22.73
CA VAL A 75 -1.33 -8.47 -23.85
C VAL A 75 0.16 -8.61 -23.57
N LEU A 76 0.63 -8.29 -22.36
CA LEU A 76 2.04 -8.43 -21.99
C LEU A 76 2.49 -9.89 -22.06
N LYS A 77 1.70 -10.83 -21.50
CA LYS A 77 1.99 -12.27 -21.56
C LYS A 77 2.03 -12.80 -22.99
N LYS A 78 1.08 -12.40 -23.85
CA LYS A 78 1.07 -12.77 -25.28
C LYS A 78 2.37 -12.36 -25.99
N ASN A 79 2.99 -11.28 -25.53
CA ASN A 79 4.26 -10.76 -26.06
C ASN A 79 5.49 -11.20 -25.25
N LYS A 80 5.36 -12.22 -24.39
CA LYS A 80 6.43 -12.77 -23.54
C LYS A 80 7.06 -11.74 -22.59
N VAL A 81 6.28 -10.75 -22.17
CA VAL A 81 6.67 -9.77 -21.15
C VAL A 81 5.99 -10.14 -19.83
N THR A 82 6.76 -10.24 -18.76
CA THR A 82 6.24 -10.44 -17.40
C THR A 82 5.42 -9.23 -16.98
N PRO A 83 4.12 -9.39 -16.63
CA PRO A 83 3.27 -8.24 -16.30
C PRO A 83 3.67 -7.49 -15.03
N PHE A 84 4.06 -8.21 -13.98
CA PHE A 84 4.49 -7.62 -12.71
C PHE A 84 5.88 -8.11 -12.29
N ALA A 85 6.71 -7.19 -11.80
CA ALA A 85 7.88 -7.55 -11.01
C ALA A 85 7.42 -7.87 -9.58
N GLY A 86 7.46 -9.15 -9.19
CA GLY A 86 7.05 -9.61 -7.87
C GLY A 86 8.26 -9.89 -6.99
N LEU A 87 8.29 -9.32 -5.79
CA LEU A 87 9.33 -9.52 -4.79
C LEU A 87 8.73 -10.24 -3.58
N PHE A 88 8.71 -11.56 -3.60
CA PHE A 88 8.00 -12.36 -2.57
C PHE A 88 8.94 -12.92 -1.49
N LYS A 89 10.25 -12.77 -1.64
CA LYS A 89 11.22 -13.16 -0.59
C LYS A 89 11.08 -12.30 0.66
N VAL A 90 10.77 -11.01 0.47
CA VAL A 90 10.54 -10.05 1.56
C VAL A 90 9.05 -9.84 1.83
N ASN A 91 8.67 -9.99 3.10
CA ASN A 91 7.27 -9.93 3.51
C ASN A 91 6.62 -8.56 3.31
N TRP A 92 7.38 -7.48 3.43
CA TRP A 92 6.86 -6.11 3.38
C TRP A 92 6.31 -5.74 2.00
N SER A 93 6.92 -6.26 0.93
CA SER A 93 6.48 -5.98 -0.45
C SER A 93 5.10 -6.60 -0.71
N LEU A 94 4.94 -7.88 -0.38
CA LEU A 94 3.64 -8.56 -0.45
C LEU A 94 2.63 -7.94 0.52
N GLY A 95 3.07 -7.56 1.72
CA GLY A 95 2.24 -6.86 2.71
C GLY A 95 1.67 -5.55 2.20
N HIS A 96 2.46 -4.73 1.49
CA HIS A 96 1.99 -3.51 0.85
C HIS A 96 0.95 -3.79 -0.25
N PHE A 97 1.18 -4.81 -1.07
CA PHE A 97 0.19 -5.21 -2.09
C PHE A 97 -1.13 -5.64 -1.44
N ILE A 98 -1.08 -6.48 -0.41
CA ILE A 98 -2.27 -6.92 0.34
C ILE A 98 -2.98 -5.71 0.97
N SER A 99 -2.25 -4.80 1.62
CA SER A 99 -2.82 -3.59 2.21
C SER A 99 -3.50 -2.70 1.17
N MET A 100 -2.88 -2.54 0.00
CA MET A 100 -3.46 -1.76 -1.10
C MET A 100 -4.78 -2.39 -1.54
N VAL A 101 -4.81 -3.68 -1.87
CA VAL A 101 -6.02 -4.37 -2.32
C VAL A 101 -7.11 -4.33 -1.24
N HIS A 102 -6.77 -4.60 0.02
CA HIS A 102 -7.70 -4.54 1.14
C HIS A 102 -8.31 -3.14 1.27
N SER A 103 -7.49 -2.09 1.27
CA SER A 103 -7.97 -0.70 1.38
C SER A 103 -8.85 -0.29 0.19
N THR A 104 -8.53 -0.73 -1.03
CA THR A 104 -9.37 -0.50 -2.22
C THR A 104 -10.72 -1.19 -2.10
N LEU A 105 -10.76 -2.45 -1.67
CA LEU A 105 -12.00 -3.21 -1.49
C LEU A 105 -12.85 -2.66 -0.34
N ALA A 106 -12.20 -2.20 0.73
CA ALA A 106 -12.86 -1.60 1.89
C ALA A 106 -13.43 -0.21 1.55
N GLY A 107 -12.72 0.57 0.74
CA GLY A 107 -13.13 1.89 0.27
C GLY A 107 -13.50 2.82 1.44
N PRO A 108 -14.72 3.39 1.48
CA PRO A 108 -15.15 4.28 2.55
C PRO A 108 -15.14 3.64 3.95
N LYS A 109 -15.17 2.30 4.02
CA LYS A 109 -15.22 1.55 5.29
C LYS A 109 -13.86 1.42 5.97
N VAL A 110 -12.76 1.84 5.34
CA VAL A 110 -11.41 1.73 5.92
C VAL A 110 -11.32 2.44 7.27
N MET A 111 -11.75 3.70 7.36
CA MET A 111 -11.62 4.46 8.61
C MET A 111 -12.52 3.91 9.73
N PRO A 112 -13.83 3.64 9.51
CA PRO A 112 -14.66 2.98 10.53
C PRO A 112 -14.12 1.62 10.98
N TRP A 113 -13.55 0.84 10.06
CA TRP A 113 -12.94 -0.46 10.38
C TRP A 113 -11.70 -0.30 11.26
N LEU A 114 -10.81 0.65 10.94
CA LEU A 114 -9.63 0.95 11.76
C LEU A 114 -10.02 1.39 13.18
N GLU A 115 -11.04 2.22 13.32
CA GLU A 115 -11.57 2.63 14.62
C GLU A 115 -12.09 1.44 15.44
N ALA A 116 -12.84 0.53 14.80
CA ALA A 116 -13.33 -0.69 15.45
C ALA A 116 -12.19 -1.64 15.86
N MET A 117 -11.18 -1.82 14.99
CA MET A 117 -9.98 -2.61 15.29
C MET A 117 -9.22 -2.05 16.50
N ASN A 118 -8.99 -0.73 16.54
CA ASN A 118 -8.32 -0.05 17.65
C ASN A 118 -9.13 -0.13 18.96
N ALA A 119 -10.46 -0.19 18.88
CA ALA A 119 -11.34 -0.40 20.03
C ALA A 119 -11.43 -1.87 20.48
N GLY A 120 -10.73 -2.80 19.81
CA GLY A 120 -10.80 -4.24 20.08
C GLY A 120 -12.12 -4.90 19.71
N LYS A 121 -12.93 -4.25 18.85
CA LYS A 121 -14.25 -4.71 18.41
C LYS A 121 -14.31 -5.11 16.94
N GLY A 122 -13.24 -4.85 16.18
CA GLY A 122 -13.13 -5.16 14.76
C GLY A 122 -12.68 -6.59 14.48
N SER A 123 -12.81 -7.01 13.23
CA SER A 123 -12.34 -8.30 12.71
C SER A 123 -11.81 -8.11 11.28
N PHE A 124 -10.85 -8.93 10.87
CA PHE A 124 -10.41 -9.04 9.47
C PHE A 124 -11.39 -9.81 8.58
N ALA A 125 -12.43 -10.42 9.17
CA ALA A 125 -13.56 -10.93 8.41
C ALA A 125 -14.42 -9.80 7.80
N ASP A 126 -14.32 -8.60 8.39
CA ASP A 126 -14.81 -7.33 7.87
C ASP A 126 -13.61 -6.47 7.42
N PRO A 127 -13.79 -5.41 6.61
CA PRO A 127 -15.03 -4.92 5.99
C PRO A 127 -15.22 -5.44 4.57
N ILE A 128 -14.38 -6.38 4.14
CA ILE A 128 -14.26 -6.83 2.75
C ILE A 128 -14.68 -8.29 2.58
N ASN A 129 -15.04 -8.67 1.35
CA ASN A 129 -15.15 -10.08 1.00
C ASN A 129 -13.74 -10.66 0.81
N SER A 130 -13.29 -11.48 1.75
CA SER A 130 -11.96 -12.12 1.71
C SER A 130 -11.73 -12.97 0.46
N LYS A 131 -12.78 -13.56 -0.13
CA LYS A 131 -12.66 -14.30 -1.39
C LYS A 131 -12.24 -13.40 -2.55
N GLU A 132 -12.74 -12.17 -2.59
CA GLU A 132 -12.35 -11.21 -3.63
C GLU A 132 -10.91 -10.73 -3.44
N LEU A 133 -10.48 -10.52 -2.19
CA LEU A 133 -9.07 -10.24 -1.87
C LEU A 133 -8.16 -11.36 -2.38
N PHE A 134 -8.45 -12.61 -2.02
CA PHE A 134 -7.62 -13.75 -2.44
C PHE A 134 -7.64 -13.94 -3.95
N LYS A 135 -8.77 -13.73 -4.63
CA LYS A 135 -8.83 -13.75 -6.11
C LYS A 135 -7.89 -12.73 -6.75
N ILE A 136 -7.77 -11.53 -6.18
CA ILE A 136 -6.84 -10.49 -6.68
C ILE A 136 -5.38 -10.87 -6.38
N ILE A 137 -5.10 -11.46 -5.21
CA ILE A 137 -3.77 -11.96 -4.86
C ILE A 137 -3.36 -13.12 -5.78
N ASP A 138 -4.26 -14.06 -6.05
CA ASP A 138 -4.02 -15.16 -6.98
C ASP A 138 -3.78 -14.65 -8.40
N PHE A 139 -4.55 -13.64 -8.84
CA PHE A 139 -4.29 -12.95 -10.09
C PHE A 139 -2.89 -12.33 -10.11
N TYR A 140 -2.48 -11.61 -9.06
CA TYR A 140 -1.14 -11.03 -8.98
C TYR A 140 -0.04 -12.10 -9.06
N LYS A 141 -0.15 -13.16 -8.25
CA LYS A 141 0.77 -14.30 -8.26
C LYS A 141 0.86 -14.99 -9.63
N ALA A 142 -0.26 -15.11 -10.35
CA ALA A 142 -0.28 -15.70 -11.69
C ALA A 142 0.33 -14.79 -12.79
N ASN A 143 0.74 -13.57 -12.45
CA ASN A 143 1.25 -12.57 -13.37
C ASN A 143 2.63 -12.02 -12.97
N VAL A 144 3.32 -12.64 -12.01
CA VAL A 144 4.74 -12.36 -11.70
C VAL A 144 5.66 -13.38 -12.38
N SER A 145 6.98 -13.16 -12.29
CA SER A 145 7.97 -14.13 -12.76
C SER A 145 7.95 -15.42 -11.92
N ALA A 146 8.38 -16.52 -12.52
CA ALA A 146 8.43 -17.83 -11.83
C ALA A 146 9.37 -17.84 -10.61
N ASN A 147 10.42 -17.02 -10.64
CA ASN A 147 11.38 -16.86 -9.57
C ASN A 147 11.01 -15.75 -8.56
N ALA A 148 9.78 -15.19 -8.59
CA ALA A 148 9.39 -14.10 -7.69
C ALA A 148 9.56 -14.43 -6.19
N ALA A 149 9.49 -15.71 -5.81
CA ALA A 149 9.76 -16.19 -4.44
C ALA A 149 11.22 -16.05 -4.01
N GLU A 150 12.14 -16.00 -4.98
CA GLU A 150 13.57 -15.81 -4.77
C GLU A 150 13.92 -14.31 -4.79
N MET A 151 13.06 -13.47 -5.37
CA MET A 151 13.37 -12.06 -5.61
C MET A 151 13.29 -11.17 -4.36
N ASP A 152 14.38 -10.47 -4.10
CA ASP A 152 14.60 -9.51 -3.01
C ASP A 152 14.60 -8.04 -3.50
N TRP A 153 14.75 -7.09 -2.58
CA TRP A 153 14.68 -5.65 -2.87
C TRP A 153 15.93 -5.07 -3.55
N ASP A 154 17.06 -5.79 -3.50
CA ASP A 154 18.38 -5.38 -3.97
C ASP A 154 18.82 -6.10 -5.26
N GLU A 155 17.91 -6.80 -5.93
CA GLU A 155 18.14 -7.59 -7.13
C GLU A 155 17.83 -6.87 -8.46
#